data_AF-A0A3Q9G4S1-F1
#
_entry.id   AF-A0A3Q9G4S1-F1
#
_cell.length_a   1.000
_cell.length_b   1.000
_cell.length_c   1.000
_cell.angle_alpha   90.00
_cell.angle_beta   90.00
_cell.angle_gamma   90.00
#
_symmetry.space_group_name_H-M   'P 1'
#
loop_
_entity.id
_entity.type
_entity.pdbx_description
1 polymer ?
#
loop_
_entity_poly.entity_id
_entity_poly.type
_entity_poly.pdbx_seq_one_letter_code
_entity_poly.pdbx_strand_id
1 'polypeptide(L)'
;MGDVVAVDRDALGISTKEDWTDSETLANIAGGIQPVINDTSSSIHDIPAGRGTDGVVRLRNEIGMFLETMRTVIREYSDAAALLGSGQESAMANYDTTETDTTGQFDFLTSSTEG
;
A
#
# COMPACT_ATOMS: atom_id res chain seq x y z
N MET A 1 -9.10 23.98 -33.85
CA MET A 1 -8.74 23.53 -32.49
C MET A 1 -9.30 22.13 -32.38
N GLY A 2 -8.46 21.14 -32.64
CA GLY A 2 -8.85 19.72 -32.57
C GLY A 2 -9.12 19.33 -31.12
N ASP A 3 -10.08 18.44 -30.94
CA ASP A 3 -10.40 17.82 -29.64
C ASP A 3 -9.13 17.16 -29.11
N VAL A 4 -8.67 17.57 -27.92
CA VAL A 4 -7.58 16.89 -27.24
C VAL A 4 -8.14 15.56 -26.78
N VAL A 5 -7.66 14.45 -27.36
CA VAL A 5 -7.95 13.11 -26.86
C VAL A 5 -7.19 12.98 -25.55
N ALA A 6 -7.93 13.06 -24.44
CA ALA A 6 -7.42 12.89 -23.09
C ALA A 6 -8.15 11.73 -22.42
N VAL A 7 -7.39 10.87 -21.73
CA VAL A 7 -7.96 9.72 -21.01
C VAL A 7 -8.81 10.25 -19.87
N ASP A 8 -10.07 9.82 -19.84
CA ASP A 8 -10.97 10.08 -18.71
C ASP A 8 -10.52 9.26 -17.49
N ARG A 9 -9.71 9.91 -16.64
CA ARG A 9 -9.12 9.32 -15.43
C ARG A 9 -10.19 8.97 -14.38
N ASP A 10 -11.27 9.74 -14.33
CA ASP A 10 -12.40 9.53 -13.41
C ASP A 10 -13.24 8.33 -13.84
N ALA A 11 -13.50 8.16 -15.14
CA ALA A 11 -14.20 6.99 -15.68
C ALA A 11 -13.43 5.67 -15.50
N LEU A 12 -12.10 5.73 -15.46
CA LEU A 12 -11.25 4.56 -15.20
C LEU A 12 -11.08 4.25 -13.70
N GLY A 13 -11.66 5.06 -12.80
CA GLY A 13 -11.50 4.92 -11.35
C GLY A 13 -10.04 5.06 -10.90
N ILE A 14 -9.22 5.73 -11.71
CA ILE A 14 -7.82 5.98 -11.43
C ILE A 14 -7.79 7.25 -10.57
N SER A 15 -8.02 7.10 -9.26
CA SER A 15 -7.71 8.18 -8.32
C SER A 15 -6.22 8.47 -8.47
N THR A 16 -5.90 9.64 -9.00
CA THR A 16 -4.53 10.13 -9.14
C THR A 16 -3.77 9.90 -7.84
N LYS A 17 -2.59 9.30 -7.95
CA LYS A 17 -1.68 8.85 -6.88
C LYS A 17 -1.54 9.78 -5.66
N GLU A 18 -1.87 11.06 -5.79
CA GLU A 18 -1.79 12.07 -4.74
C GLU A 18 -2.49 11.67 -3.43
N ASP A 19 -3.53 10.82 -3.50
CA ASP A 19 -4.29 10.37 -2.32
C ASP A 19 -4.09 8.89 -1.93
N TRP A 20 -3.20 8.14 -2.58
CA TRP A 20 -2.94 6.74 -2.22
C TRP A 20 -2.10 6.64 -0.94
N THR A 21 -2.77 6.63 0.21
CA THR A 21 -2.14 6.60 1.55
C THR A 21 -2.25 5.23 2.25
N ASP A 22 -2.80 4.23 1.57
CA ASP A 22 -3.06 2.91 2.14
C ASP A 22 -1.78 2.20 2.59
N SER A 23 -0.70 2.27 1.80
CA SER A 23 0.57 1.65 2.21
C SER A 23 1.14 2.31 3.46
N GLU A 24 1.13 3.64 3.53
CA GLU A 24 1.63 4.38 4.70
C GLU A 24 0.76 4.13 5.94
N THR A 25 -0.56 4.08 5.76
CA THR A 25 -1.51 3.76 6.83
C THR A 25 -1.26 2.36 7.39
N LEU A 26 -1.12 1.36 6.53
CA LEU A 26 -0.84 -0.02 6.94
C LEU A 26 0.55 -0.15 7.60
N ALA A 27 1.57 0.53 7.07
CA ALA A 27 2.89 0.58 7.69
C ALA A 27 2.85 1.18 9.10
N ASN A 28 2.08 2.25 9.30
CA ASN A 28 1.90 2.89 10.60
C ASN A 28 1.15 1.98 11.59
N ILE A 29 0.11 1.26 11.14
CA ILE A 29 -0.60 0.26 11.96
C ILE A 29 0.38 -0.85 12.40
N ALA A 30 1.19 -1.38 11.47
CA ALA A 30 2.21 -2.37 11.80
C ALA A 30 3.26 -1.82 12.77
N GLY A 31 3.63 -0.55 12.65
CA GLY A 31 4.50 0.16 13.59
C GLY A 31 3.91 0.21 15.01
N GLY A 32 2.60 0.47 15.12
CA GLY A 32 1.88 0.53 16.40
C GLY A 32 1.80 -0.80 17.16
N ILE A 33 2.02 -1.94 16.51
CA ILE A 33 2.02 -3.26 17.15
C ILE A 33 3.33 -3.52 17.93
N GLN A 34 4.46 -2.97 17.49
CA GLN A 34 5.76 -3.23 18.10
C GLN A 34 5.84 -2.82 19.60
N PRO A 35 5.32 -1.65 20.02
CA PRO A 35 5.24 -1.32 21.45
C PRO A 35 4.41 -2.32 22.26
N VAL A 36 3.30 -2.82 21.71
CA VAL A 36 2.42 -3.79 22.38
C VAL A 36 3.13 -5.12 22.62
N ILE A 37 3.95 -5.55 21.68
CA ILE A 37 4.81 -6.75 21.83
C ILE A 37 5.77 -6.57 23.01
N ASN A 38 6.41 -5.40 23.12
CA ASN A 38 7.35 -5.11 24.21
C ASN A 38 6.65 -5.14 25.59
N ASP A 39 5.42 -4.63 25.66
CA ASP A 39 4.63 -4.54 26.89
C ASP A 39 3.91 -5.86 27.26
N THR A 40 3.91 -6.87 26.38
CA THR A 40 3.25 -8.16 26.64
C THR A 40 3.85 -8.87 27.87
N SER A 41 5.17 -8.74 28.07
CA SER A 41 5.88 -9.38 29.17
C SER A 41 5.49 -8.83 30.55
N SER A 42 5.21 -7.53 30.64
CA SER A 42 4.85 -6.83 31.88
C SER A 42 3.34 -6.88 32.16
N SER A 43 2.51 -7.03 31.12
CA SER A 43 1.04 -7.08 31.23
C SER A 43 0.51 -8.43 31.71
N ILE A 44 1.29 -9.49 31.55
CA ILE A 44 0.94 -10.85 31.98
C ILE A 44 1.75 -11.14 33.24
N HIS A 45 1.09 -11.25 34.40
CA HIS A 45 1.77 -11.43 35.69
C HIS A 45 1.96 -12.90 36.06
N ASP A 46 3.03 -13.17 36.80
CA ASP A 46 3.25 -14.50 37.39
C ASP A 46 2.18 -14.80 38.44
N ILE A 47 1.80 -16.08 38.51
CA ILE A 47 0.95 -16.59 39.58
C ILE A 47 1.74 -16.74 40.89
N PRO A 48 1.09 -16.68 42.07
CA PRO A 48 1.77 -16.75 43.36
C PRO A 48 2.70 -17.95 43.49
N ALA A 49 3.83 -17.74 44.17
CA ALA A 49 4.89 -18.73 44.36
C ALA A 49 4.34 -20.06 44.92
N GLY A 50 4.74 -21.18 44.29
CA GLY A 50 4.30 -22.54 44.64
C GLY A 50 3.38 -23.19 43.60
N ARG A 51 2.97 -22.48 42.55
CA ARG A 51 2.32 -23.05 41.36
C ARG A 51 3.24 -22.90 40.14
N GLY A 52 3.28 -23.91 39.27
CA GLY A 52 4.15 -23.91 38.09
C GLY A 52 3.86 -22.72 37.17
N THR A 53 4.86 -21.88 36.93
CA THR A 53 4.75 -20.66 36.09
C THR A 53 4.87 -20.95 34.58
N ASP A 54 5.09 -22.21 34.20
CA ASP A 54 5.27 -22.64 32.81
C ASP A 54 4.12 -22.20 31.88
N GLY A 55 2.87 -22.30 32.34
CA GLY A 55 1.71 -21.85 31.58
C GLY A 55 1.70 -20.33 31.32
N VAL A 56 2.21 -19.53 32.26
CA VAL A 56 2.30 -18.07 32.12
C VAL A 56 3.39 -17.70 31.12
N VAL A 57 4.53 -18.38 31.18
CA VAL A 57 5.63 -18.21 30.21
C VAL A 57 5.15 -18.58 28.81
N ARG A 58 4.47 -19.72 28.67
CA ARG A 58 3.90 -20.16 27.40
C ARG A 58 2.88 -19.15 26.86
N LEU A 59 2.00 -18.64 27.71
CA LEU A 59 1.03 -17.61 27.31
C LEU A 59 1.70 -16.34 26.77
N ARG A 60 2.74 -15.83 27.45
CA ARG A 60 3.52 -14.67 26.99
C ARG A 60 4.12 -14.92 25.60
N ASN A 61 4.70 -16.11 25.39
CA ASN A 61 5.32 -16.49 24.12
C ASN A 61 4.29 -16.61 22.98
N GLU A 62 3.16 -17.28 23.22
CA GLU A 62 2.11 -17.45 22.21
C GLU A 62 1.50 -16.10 21.79
N ILE A 63 1.27 -15.19 22.75
CA ILE A 63 0.78 -13.83 22.45
C ILE A 63 1.84 -13.05 21.67
N GLY A 64 3.11 -13.12 22.06
CA GLY A 64 4.21 -12.50 21.32
C GLY A 64 4.29 -12.97 19.86
N MET A 65 4.19 -14.28 19.63
CA MET A 65 4.17 -14.87 18.28
C MET A 65 2.94 -14.41 17.47
N PHE A 66 1.76 -14.38 18.08
CA PHE A 66 0.55 -13.91 17.42
C PHE A 66 0.68 -12.45 16.97
N LEU A 67 1.14 -11.56 17.86
CA LEU A 67 1.31 -10.14 17.56
C LEU A 67 2.36 -9.90 16.48
N GLU A 68 3.49 -10.61 16.51
CA GLU A 68 4.52 -10.50 15.47
C GLU A 68 4.01 -11.02 14.12
N THR A 69 3.22 -12.10 14.12
CA THR A 69 2.58 -12.62 12.91
C THR A 69 1.61 -11.59 12.31
N MET A 70 0.76 -10.97 13.13
CA MET A 70 -0.16 -9.91 12.70
C MET A 70 0.59 -8.72 12.10
N ARG A 71 1.67 -8.29 12.76
CA ARG A 71 2.53 -7.22 12.28
C ARG A 71 3.12 -7.53 10.90
N THR A 72 3.62 -8.74 10.70
CA THR A 72 4.15 -9.18 9.40
C THR A 72 3.07 -9.18 8.33
N VAL A 73 1.90 -9.75 8.61
CA VAL A 73 0.78 -9.77 7.65
C VAL A 73 0.37 -8.36 7.22
N ILE A 74 0.31 -7.41 8.15
CA ILE A 74 -0.04 -6.02 7.84
C ILE A 74 1.04 -5.35 6.97
N ARG A 75 2.32 -5.67 7.19
CA ARG A 75 3.41 -5.20 6.32
C ARG A 75 3.31 -5.73 4.90
N GLU A 76 2.97 -7.00 4.72
CA GLU A 76 2.75 -7.57 3.39
C GLU A 76 1.59 -6.86 2.67
N TYR A 77 0.52 -6.50 3.37
CA TYR A 77 -0.55 -5.69 2.80
C TYR A 77 -0.09 -4.26 2.46
N SER A 78 0.75 -3.65 3.29
CA SER A 78 1.38 -2.35 2.99
C SER A 78 2.20 -2.44 1.70
N ASP A 79 3.02 -3.48 1.53
CA ASP A 79 3.85 -3.68 0.35
C ASP A 79 2.99 -3.96 -0.89
N ALA A 80 1.92 -4.75 -0.76
CA ALA A 80 0.95 -4.97 -1.83
C ALA A 80 0.24 -3.66 -2.24
N ALA A 81 -0.13 -2.81 -1.28
CA ALA A 81 -0.72 -1.51 -1.55
C ALA A 81 0.28 -0.57 -2.24
N ALA A 82 1.55 -0.59 -1.84
CA ALA A 82 2.60 0.20 -2.50
C ALA A 82 2.84 -0.28 -3.95
N LEU A 83 2.84 -1.59 -4.17
CA LEU A 83 2.97 -2.17 -5.50
C LEU A 83 1.79 -1.80 -6.41
N LEU A 84 0.56 -1.85 -5.88
CA LEU A 84 -0.63 -1.44 -6.63
C LEU A 84 -0.56 0.05 -7.02
N GLY A 85 -0.21 0.93 -6.08
CA GLY A 85 -0.09 2.37 -6.34
C GLY A 85 0.99 2.70 -7.39
N SER A 86 2.12 1.99 -7.38
CA SER A 86 3.18 2.16 -8.40
C SER A 86 2.80 1.58 -9.78
N GLY A 87 2.00 0.50 -9.81
CA GLY A 87 1.44 -0.04 -11.05
C GLY A 87 0.47 0.92 -11.73
N GLN A 88 -0.39 1.57 -10.93
CA GLN A 88 -1.30 2.63 -11.43
C GLN A 88 -0.53 3.81 -12.02
N GLU A 89 0.53 4.27 -11.36
CA GLU A 89 1.40 5.34 -11.88
C GLU A 89 2.02 4.99 -13.22
N SER A 90 2.58 3.78 -13.32
CA SER A 90 3.22 3.31 -14.56
C SER A 90 2.21 3.22 -15.71
N ALA A 91 0.98 2.76 -15.43
CA ALA A 91 -0.09 2.72 -16.41
C ALA A 91 -0.47 4.12 -16.89
N MET A 92 -0.55 5.11 -15.98
CA MET A 92 -0.83 6.51 -16.35
C MET A 92 0.25 7.09 -17.26
N ALA A 93 1.52 6.90 -16.93
CA ALA A 93 2.62 7.38 -17.77
C ALA A 93 2.56 6.79 -19.19
N ASN A 94 2.15 5.53 -19.32
CA ASN A 94 1.97 4.88 -20.62
C ASN A 94 0.78 5.48 -21.40
N TYR A 95 -0.34 5.76 -20.73
CA TYR A 95 -1.49 6.41 -21.36
C TYR A 95 -1.12 7.82 -21.84
N ASP A 96 -0.53 8.64 -20.98
CA ASP A 96 -0.10 10.01 -21.33
C ASP A 96 0.90 10.02 -22.52
N THR A 97 1.83 9.05 -22.55
CA THR A 97 2.78 8.89 -23.66
C THR A 97 2.05 8.52 -24.97
N THR A 98 1.12 7.58 -24.90
CA THR A 98 0.34 7.13 -26.07
C THR A 98 -0.50 8.26 -26.65
N GLU A 99 -1.10 9.10 -25.80
CA GLU A 99 -1.88 10.27 -26.24
C GLU A 99 -1.00 11.33 -26.89
N THR A 100 0.18 11.57 -26.32
CA THR A 100 1.16 12.51 -26.88
C THR A 100 1.60 12.06 -28.27
N ASP A 101 1.95 10.77 -28.42
CA ASP A 101 2.38 10.20 -29.69
C ASP A 101 1.26 10.21 -30.75
N THR A 102 0.03 9.86 -30.34
CA THR A 102 -1.14 9.83 -31.24
C THR A 102 -1.52 11.22 -31.72
N THR A 103 -1.55 12.20 -30.81
CA THR A 103 -1.85 13.60 -31.14
C THR A 103 -0.77 14.17 -32.06
N GLY A 104 0.51 13.92 -31.78
CA GLY A 104 1.61 14.36 -32.63
C GLY A 104 1.56 13.78 -34.05
N GLN A 105 1.22 12.49 -34.20
CA GLN A 105 1.04 11.89 -35.53
C GLN A 105 -0.16 12.46 -36.28
N PHE A 106 -1.26 12.75 -35.58
CA PHE A 106 -2.45 13.34 -36.20
C PHE A 106 -2.20 14.77 -36.68
N ASP A 107 -1.52 15.59 -35.89
CA ASP A 107 -1.12 16.96 -36.26
C ASP A 107 -0.13 16.96 -37.45
N PHE A 108 0.78 15.99 -37.50
CA PHE A 108 1.69 15.82 -38.64
C PHE A 108 0.93 15.44 -39.94
N LEU A 109 -0.03 14.53 -39.86
CA LEU A 109 -0.81 14.10 -41.03
C LEU A 109 -1.74 15.20 -41.57
N THR A 110 -2.34 15.98 -40.68
CA THR A 110 -3.22 17.09 -41.06
C THR A 110 -2.42 18.26 -41.65
N SER A 111 -1.28 18.62 -41.06
CA SER A 111 -0.41 19.67 -41.62
C SER A 111 0.24 19.30 -42.96
N SER A 112 0.41 18.02 -43.26
CA SER A 112 0.92 17.54 -44.56
C SER A 112 -0.17 17.39 -45.63
N THR A 113 -1.45 17.46 -45.27
CA THR A 113 -2.57 17.46 -46.23
C THR A 113 -3.13 18.85 -46.51
N GLU A 114 -2.82 19.86 -45.68
CA GLU A 114 -3.22 21.26 -45.89
C GLU A 114 -2.18 22.11 -46.67
N GLY A 115 -1.04 21.52 -47.08
CA GLY A 115 -0.01 22.14 -47.94
C GLY A 115 -0.01 21.61 -49.36
#